data_AF-A0AAG5DC02-F1
#
_entry.id   AF-A0AAG5DC02-F1
#
_cell.length_a   1.000
_cell.length_b   1.000
_cell.length_c   1.000
_cell.angle_alpha   90.00
_cell.angle_beta   90.00
_cell.angle_gamma   90.00
#
_symmetry.space_group_name_H-M   'P 1'
#
loop_
_entity.id
_entity.type
_entity.pdbx_description
1 polymer ?
#
loop_
_entity_poly.entity_id
_entity_poly.type
_entity_poly.pdbx_seq_one_letter_code
_entity_poly.pdbx_strand_id
1 'polypeptide(L)'
;MIFFVCATASPFTKLPQIYQYDDFSLCRRRYTEFVYCVATAKLLPDETKRLWNVISLVTSNRRNFPRDKLERGLCLNDYHVGVIDDRRVESIVSAHLAGQIYTKYGLHISTEIDSCWKNTSMVQKT
;
A
#
# COMPACT_ATOMS: atom_id res chain seq x y z
N MET A 1 41.40 19.74 -12.92
CA MET A 1 39.92 19.76 -12.98
C MET A 1 39.42 18.54 -12.24
N ILE A 2 38.74 18.74 -11.11
CA ILE A 2 38.14 17.65 -10.31
C ILE A 2 36.80 17.33 -10.96
N PHE A 3 36.69 16.16 -11.58
CA PHE A 3 35.40 15.65 -12.03
C PHE A 3 34.59 15.26 -10.80
N PHE A 4 33.61 16.09 -10.44
CA PHE A 4 32.51 15.69 -9.57
C PHE A 4 31.75 14.57 -10.29
N VAL A 5 32.01 13.32 -9.93
CA VAL A 5 31.12 12.22 -10.28
C VAL A 5 29.84 12.45 -9.50
N CYS A 6 28.83 13.01 -10.16
CA CYS A 6 27.47 13.00 -9.65
C CYS A 6 27.08 11.54 -9.46
N ALA A 7 27.06 11.06 -8.21
CA ALA A 7 26.56 9.74 -7.89
C ALA A 7 25.13 9.63 -8.40
N THR A 8 24.93 8.94 -9.52
CA THR A 8 23.60 8.67 -10.04
C THR A 8 22.92 7.77 -9.03
N ALA A 9 21.90 8.31 -8.33
CA ALA A 9 21.10 7.54 -7.42
C ALA A 9 20.61 6.27 -8.14
N SER A 10 21.00 5.11 -7.61
CA SER A 10 20.71 3.81 -8.20
C SER A 10 19.21 3.71 -8.49
N PRO A 11 18.78 3.29 -9.70
CA PRO A 11 17.35 3.21 -10.07
C PRO A 11 16.53 2.31 -9.12
N PHE A 12 17.20 1.48 -8.32
CA PHE A 12 16.62 0.60 -7.32
C PHE A 12 16.17 1.30 -6.03
N THR A 13 16.64 2.52 -5.72
CA THR A 13 16.23 3.26 -4.49
C THR A 13 14.79 3.75 -4.52
N LYS A 14 14.10 3.69 -5.67
CA LYS A 14 12.71 4.15 -5.83
C LYS A 14 11.69 3.03 -5.97
N LEU A 15 12.08 1.76 -5.82
CA LEU A 15 11.14 0.67 -5.93
C LEU A 15 10.13 0.68 -4.76
N PRO A 16 8.84 0.43 -5.04
CA PRO A 16 7.85 0.34 -3.98
C PRO A 16 8.21 -0.78 -2.98
N GLN A 17 7.98 -0.50 -1.70
CA GLN A 17 7.97 -1.54 -0.68
C GLN A 17 6.77 -2.45 -0.92
N ILE A 18 7.03 -3.75 -0.97
CA ILE A 18 5.99 -4.78 -1.16
C ILE A 18 5.03 -4.71 0.02
N TYR A 19 5.55 -4.83 1.23
CA TYR A 19 4.78 -4.84 2.47
C TYR A 19 4.93 -3.52 3.21
N GLN A 20 3.81 -2.91 3.59
CA GLN A 20 3.80 -1.73 4.45
C GLN A 20 2.51 -1.73 5.27
N TYR A 21 2.63 -1.69 6.60
CA TYR A 21 1.50 -1.76 7.50
C TYR A 21 1.54 -0.61 8.49
N ASP A 22 0.38 0.01 8.71
CA ASP A 22 0.15 0.82 9.89
C ASP A 22 0.22 -0.06 11.14
N ASP A 23 0.60 0.53 12.28
CA ASP A 23 0.68 -0.20 13.54
C ASP A 23 -0.74 -0.59 14.03
N PHE A 24 -1.07 -1.87 13.84
CA PHE A 24 -2.36 -2.45 14.26
C PHE A 24 -2.63 -2.25 15.76
N SER A 25 -1.62 -2.47 16.60
CA SER A 25 -1.75 -2.37 18.06
C SER A 25 -1.96 -0.92 18.49
N LEU A 26 -1.33 0.03 17.80
CA LEU A 26 -1.54 1.45 18.01
C LEU A 26 -2.94 1.88 17.53
N CYS A 27 -3.38 1.44 16.35
CA CYS A 27 -4.71 1.70 15.81
C CYS A 27 -5.81 1.32 16.81
N ARG A 28 -5.73 0.08 17.33
CA ARG A 28 -6.68 -0.44 18.33
C ARG A 28 -6.64 0.33 19.65
N ARG A 29 -5.47 0.80 20.09
CA ARG A 29 -5.34 1.58 21.32
C ARG A 29 -5.84 3.01 21.18
N ARG A 30 -5.73 3.59 19.97
CA ARG A 30 -6.13 4.98 19.68
C ARG A 30 -7.62 5.13 19.46
N TYR A 31 -8.27 4.12 18.87
CA TYR A 31 -9.68 4.20 18.46
C TYR A 31 -10.52 3.09 19.11
N THR A 32 -11.57 3.48 19.84
CA THR A 32 -12.52 2.54 20.47
C THR A 32 -13.28 1.71 19.42
N GLU A 33 -13.67 2.35 18.31
CA GLU A 33 -14.28 1.72 17.14
C GLU A 33 -13.30 1.73 15.97
N PHE A 34 -12.18 1.01 16.13
CA PHE A 34 -11.17 0.90 15.07
C PHE A 34 -11.67 0.04 13.90
N VAL A 35 -11.23 0.39 12.70
CA VAL A 35 -11.31 -0.41 11.49
C VAL A 35 -9.91 -0.49 10.90
N TYR A 36 -9.35 -1.69 10.92
CA TYR A 36 -8.06 -1.97 10.31
C TYR A 36 -8.25 -2.92 9.13
N CYS A 37 -7.73 -2.59 7.96
CA CYS A 37 -7.84 -3.43 6.77
C CYS A 37 -6.48 -3.78 6.21
N VAL A 38 -6.33 -5.01 5.71
CA VAL A 38 -5.25 -5.41 4.83
C VAL A 38 -5.79 -5.48 3.42
N ALA A 39 -5.08 -4.84 2.49
CA ALA A 39 -5.46 -4.79 1.09
C ALA A 39 -4.23 -4.92 0.19
N THR A 40 -4.43 -5.57 -0.94
CA THR A 40 -3.45 -5.71 -2.02
C THR A 40 -3.71 -4.65 -3.09
N ALA A 41 -2.74 -3.75 -3.27
CA ALA A 41 -2.68 -2.79 -4.36
C ALA A 41 -1.81 -3.36 -5.49
N LYS A 42 -2.45 -3.75 -6.60
CA LYS A 42 -1.75 -4.20 -7.81
C LYS A 42 -1.48 -3.01 -8.72
N LEU A 43 -0.20 -2.75 -9.01
CA LEU A 43 0.23 -1.71 -9.93
C LEU A 43 -0.23 -2.04 -11.36
N LEU A 44 -0.83 -1.07 -12.03
CA LEU A 44 -1.25 -1.20 -13.41
C LEU A 44 -0.08 -0.89 -14.35
N PRO A 45 0.03 -1.62 -15.49
CA PRO A 45 1.08 -1.36 -16.46
C PRO A 45 1.03 0.05 -17.05
N ASP A 46 2.20 0.69 -17.14
CA ASP A 46 2.37 1.98 -17.82
C ASP A 46 3.79 2.08 -18.40
N GLU A 47 3.96 1.64 -19.65
CA GLU A 47 5.25 1.61 -20.35
C GLU A 47 5.86 3.01 -20.56
N THR A 48 5.06 4.07 -20.44
CA THR A 48 5.54 5.45 -20.51
C THR A 48 6.33 5.84 -19.25
N LYS A 49 6.15 5.12 -18.14
CA LYS A 49 6.83 5.37 -16.87
C LYS A 49 8.10 4.54 -16.76
N ARG A 50 9.23 5.23 -16.59
CA ARG A 50 10.52 4.59 -16.30
C ARG A 50 10.46 3.63 -15.10
N LEU A 51 9.69 3.99 -14.06
CA LEU A 51 9.54 3.14 -12.87
C LEU A 51 8.86 1.80 -13.20
N TRP A 52 7.80 1.81 -14.01
CA TRP A 52 7.12 0.60 -14.45
C TRP A 52 8.08 -0.35 -15.17
N ASN A 53 8.93 0.18 -16.06
CA ASN A 53 9.90 -0.64 -16.80
C ASN A 53 10.89 -1.35 -15.87
N VAL A 54 11.32 -0.69 -14.78
CA VAL A 54 12.16 -1.32 -13.75
C VAL A 54 11.38 -2.37 -12.97
N ILE A 55 10.14 -2.08 -12.57
CA ILE A 55 9.26 -3.01 -11.84
C ILE A 55 9.02 -4.27 -12.68
N SER A 56 8.64 -4.11 -13.95
CA SER A 56 8.41 -5.19 -14.91
C SER A 56 9.65 -6.08 -15.05
N LEU A 57 10.83 -5.47 -15.19
CA LEU A 57 12.10 -6.20 -15.27
C LEU A 57 12.37 -7.02 -13.99
N VAL A 58 12.15 -6.44 -12.81
CA VAL A 58 12.38 -7.14 -11.54
C VAL A 58 11.36 -8.25 -11.30
N THR A 59 10.09 -8.00 -11.60
CA THR A 59 8.97 -8.95 -11.45
C THR A 59 9.08 -10.13 -12.43
N SER A 60 9.61 -9.94 -13.64
CA SER A 60 9.77 -11.03 -14.62
C SER A 60 10.77 -12.11 -14.18
N ASN A 61 11.71 -11.77 -13.29
CA ASN A 61 12.60 -12.75 -12.68
C ASN A 61 11.88 -13.48 -11.54
N ARG A 62 11.56 -14.77 -11.76
CA ARG A 62 10.85 -15.64 -10.80
C ARG A 62 11.55 -15.85 -9.45
N ARG A 63 12.84 -15.50 -9.34
CA ARG A 63 13.57 -15.56 -8.06
C ARG A 63 13.29 -14.35 -7.18
N ASN A 64 12.68 -13.30 -7.72
CA ASN A 64 12.30 -12.11 -6.99
C ASN A 64 10.84 -12.19 -6.56
N PHE A 65 10.54 -11.63 -5.39
CA PHE A 65 9.16 -11.33 -5.04
C PHE A 65 8.57 -10.31 -6.04
N PRO A 66 7.32 -10.51 -6.49
CA PRO A 66 6.67 -9.61 -7.43
C PRO A 66 6.62 -8.20 -6.83
N ARG A 67 7.09 -7.21 -7.60
CA ARG A 67 7.15 -5.79 -7.19
C ARG A 67 5.96 -4.98 -7.72
N ASP A 68 5.04 -5.63 -8.42
CA ASP A 68 3.79 -5.07 -8.94
C ASP A 68 2.58 -5.35 -8.04
N LYS A 69 2.77 -6.09 -6.94
CA LYS A 69 1.75 -6.34 -5.92
C LYS A 69 2.22 -5.79 -4.58
N LEU A 70 1.47 -4.85 -4.03
CA LEU A 70 1.83 -4.13 -2.81
C LEU A 70 0.78 -4.39 -1.74
N GLU A 71 1.16 -5.03 -0.64
CA GLU A 71 0.26 -5.29 0.48
C GLU A 71 0.30 -4.15 1.49
N ARG A 72 -0.87 -3.68 1.90
CA ARG A 72 -1.05 -2.50 2.75
C ARG A 72 -1.95 -2.80 3.92
N GLY A 73 -1.41 -2.64 5.13
CA GLY A 73 -2.21 -2.57 6.36
C GLY A 73 -2.58 -1.14 6.69
N LEU A 74 -3.86 -0.85 6.85
CA LEU A 74 -4.38 0.50 6.99
C LEU A 74 -5.22 0.62 8.25
N CYS A 75 -4.86 1.56 9.13
CA CYS A 75 -5.75 2.03 10.18
C CYS A 75 -6.70 3.08 9.58
N LEU A 76 -7.91 2.70 9.15
CA LEU A 76 -8.77 3.61 8.38
C LEU A 76 -9.19 4.86 9.16
N ASN A 77 -9.28 4.75 10.49
CA ASN A 77 -9.62 5.87 11.37
C ASN A 77 -8.55 6.98 11.38
N ASP A 78 -7.29 6.69 11.01
CA ASP A 78 -6.25 7.72 10.85
C ASP A 78 -6.49 8.59 9.61
N TYR A 79 -7.22 8.08 8.61
CA TYR A 79 -7.41 8.73 7.32
C TYR A 79 -8.82 9.26 7.10
N HIS A 80 -9.81 8.67 7.78
CA HIS A 80 -11.21 9.01 7.62
C HIS A 80 -11.94 8.98 8.97
N VAL A 81 -12.46 10.15 9.36
CA VAL A 81 -13.22 10.30 10.61
C VAL A 81 -14.56 9.57 10.51
N GLY A 82 -14.90 8.80 11.55
CA GLY A 82 -16.19 8.11 11.67
C GLY A 82 -16.34 6.86 10.81
N VAL A 83 -15.25 6.24 10.37
CA VAL A 83 -15.30 4.93 9.71
C VAL A 83 -15.62 3.86 10.74
N ILE A 84 -16.87 3.38 10.67
CA ILE A 84 -17.39 2.32 11.54
C ILE A 84 -18.13 1.23 10.74
N ASP A 85 -18.71 1.59 9.58
CA ASP A 85 -19.55 0.72 8.74
C ASP A 85 -18.79 0.16 7.52
N ASP A 86 -19.11 -1.08 7.15
CA ASP A 86 -18.51 -1.84 6.04
C ASP A 86 -18.84 -1.27 4.66
N ARG A 87 -20.00 -0.62 4.48
CA ARG A 87 -20.46 -0.16 3.16
C ARG A 87 -19.51 0.81 2.47
N ARG A 88 -18.68 1.53 3.23
CA ARG A 88 -17.75 2.56 2.70
C ARG A 88 -16.29 2.13 2.74
N VAL A 89 -15.97 1.01 3.40
CA VAL A 89 -14.59 0.55 3.61
C VAL A 89 -13.87 0.37 2.27
N GLU A 90 -14.53 -0.28 1.31
CA GLU A 90 -13.94 -0.52 0.00
C GLU A 90 -13.58 0.76 -0.75
N SER A 91 -14.53 1.69 -0.85
CA SER A 91 -14.29 2.97 -1.52
C SER A 91 -13.21 3.80 -0.82
N ILE A 92 -13.17 3.76 0.51
CA ILE A 92 -12.19 4.48 1.31
C ILE A 92 -10.78 3.91 1.09
N VAL A 93 -10.61 2.59 1.26
CA VAL A 93 -9.33 1.91 1.06
C VAL A 93 -8.83 2.14 -0.37
N SER A 94 -9.70 1.94 -1.36
CA SER A 94 -9.34 2.08 -2.77
C SER A 94 -8.91 3.52 -3.10
N ALA A 95 -9.69 4.53 -2.69
CA ALA A 95 -9.36 5.93 -2.95
C ALA A 95 -8.07 6.35 -2.23
N HIS A 96 -7.89 5.96 -0.97
CA HIS A 96 -6.69 6.27 -0.19
C HIS A 96 -5.44 5.68 -0.83
N LEU A 97 -5.46 4.37 -1.13
CA LEU A 97 -4.31 3.69 -1.73
C LEU A 97 -4.01 4.21 -3.13
N ALA A 98 -5.03 4.45 -3.96
CA ALA A 98 -4.84 5.00 -5.31
C ALA A 98 -4.19 6.38 -5.24
N GLY A 99 -4.67 7.28 -4.36
CA GLY A 99 -4.09 8.61 -4.17
C GLY A 99 -2.65 8.54 -3.65
N GLN A 100 -2.39 7.73 -2.62
CA GLN A 100 -1.07 7.59 -2.01
C GLN A 100 -0.04 7.02 -3.00
N ILE A 101 -0.38 5.93 -3.68
CA ILE A 101 0.53 5.25 -4.63
C ILE A 101 0.76 6.13 -5.86
N TYR A 102 -0.28 6.77 -6.39
CA TYR A 102 -0.12 7.68 -7.53
C TYR A 102 0.76 8.87 -7.16
N THR A 103 0.54 9.50 -6.01
CA THR A 103 1.35 10.64 -5.55
C THR A 103 2.83 10.28 -5.39
N LYS A 104 3.11 9.07 -4.88
CA LYS A 104 4.48 8.63 -4.60
C LYS A 104 5.21 8.07 -5.82
N TYR A 105 4.51 7.36 -6.70
CA TYR A 105 5.11 6.57 -7.77
C TYR A 105 4.64 6.95 -9.18
N GLY A 106 3.57 7.73 -9.31
CA GLY A 106 2.97 8.11 -10.59
C GLY A 106 2.35 6.94 -11.35
N LEU A 107 1.95 5.89 -10.65
CA LEU A 107 1.35 4.67 -11.20
C LEU A 107 -0.07 4.49 -10.67
N HIS A 108 -0.97 4.03 -11.55
CA HIS A 108 -2.32 3.64 -11.16
C HIS A 108 -2.34 2.22 -10.58
N ILE A 109 -3.40 1.89 -9.85
CA ILE A 109 -3.57 0.59 -9.20
C ILE A 109 -4.98 0.06 -9.38
N SER A 110 -5.12 -1.26 -9.24
CA SER A 110 -6.36 -1.90 -8.79
C SER A 110 -6.18 -2.36 -7.34
N THR A 111 -7.25 -2.28 -6.54
CA THR A 111 -7.21 -2.61 -5.12
C THR A 111 -8.09 -3.81 -4.85
N GLU A 112 -7.60 -4.76 -4.05
CA GLU A 112 -8.33 -5.90 -3.51
C GLU A 112 -8.24 -5.86 -1.99
N ILE A 113 -9.36 -5.96 -1.28
CA ILE A 113 -9.34 -6.02 0.18
C ILE A 113 -9.24 -7.48 0.59
N ASP A 114 -8.16 -7.82 1.29
CA ASP A 114 -7.89 -9.17 1.75
C ASP A 114 -8.67 -9.47 3.04
N SER A 115 -8.67 -8.52 3.99
CA SER A 115 -9.38 -8.67 5.27
C SER A 115 -9.55 -7.34 6.00
N CYS A 116 -10.57 -7.24 6.85
CA CYS A 116 -10.77 -6.11 7.75
C CYS A 116 -11.15 -6.60 9.15
N TRP A 117 -10.63 -5.92 10.17
CA TRP A 117 -10.91 -6.18 11.58
C TRP A 117 -11.51 -4.95 12.24
N LYS A 118 -12.51 -5.20 13.08
CA LYS A 118 -13.17 -4.23 13.94
C LYS A 118 -13.25 -4.75 15.36
N ASN A 119 -13.64 -3.90 16.29
CA ASN A 119 -13.84 -4.29 17.69
C ASN A 119 -14.82 -5.49 17.83
N THR A 120 -15.93 -5.50 17.09
CA THR A 120 -16.93 -6.57 17.13
C THR A 120 -16.45 -7.91 16.54
N SER A 121 -15.45 -7.90 15.65
CA SER A 121 -14.90 -9.10 15.01
C SER A 121 -13.96 -9.89 15.92
N MET A 122 -13.63 -9.37 17.11
CA MET A 122 -12.68 -9.97 18.06
C MET A 122 -13.31 -10.38 19.40
N VAL A 123 -14.65 -10.42 19.52
CA VAL A 123 -15.30 -11.13 20.62
C VAL A 123 -15.04 -12.62 20.40
N GLN A 124 -13.95 -13.08 21.00
CA GLN A 124 -13.54 -14.46 21.02
C GLN A 124 -14.72 -15.30 21.50
N LYS A 125 -15.11 -16.30 20.69
CA LYS A 125 -15.99 -17.38 21.14
C LYS A 125 -15.34 -18.00 22.38
N THR A 126 -15.81 -17.62 23.56
CA THR A 126 -15.61 -18.36 24.81
C THR A 126 -16.31 -19.70 24.74
#